data_AF-A0A6C0ACY1-F1
#
_entry.id   AF-A0A6C0ACY1-F1
#
_cell.length_a   1.000
_cell.length_b   1.000
_cell.length_c   1.000
_cell.angle_alpha   90.00
_cell.angle_beta   90.00
_cell.angle_gamma   90.00
#
_symmetry.space_group_name_H-M   'P 1'
#
loop_
_entity.id
_entity.type
_entity.pdbx_description
1 polymer ?
#
loop_
_entity_poly.entity_id
_entity_poly.type
_entity_poly.pdbx_seq_one_letter_code
_entity_poly.pdbx_strand_id
1 'polypeptide(L)'
;MKTLKLDIRNSHELDCKRFYKDFINIPAENIKYNIDFLKNISKNYDKIDIYCKSGRRARIIKQLYFKNNTKFSIAEKHFSHFNNDEDIVKNNYYCLGLTRSIQIIAGILIILILFLTEIIDAKFRYLYLVFGTFMLYVGISGNCFISSYIVKY
;
A
#
# COMPACT_ATOMS: atom_id res chain seq x y z
N MET A 1 23.95 19.48 2.13
CA MET A 1 23.39 18.33 2.88
C MET A 1 22.92 17.28 1.90
N LYS A 2 23.40 16.05 2.03
CA LYS A 2 23.06 14.94 1.15
C LYS A 2 21.87 14.19 1.72
N THR A 3 20.71 14.29 1.07
CA THR A 3 19.47 13.64 1.49
C THR A 3 19.15 12.45 0.60
N LEU A 4 18.84 11.31 1.20
CA LEU A 4 18.35 10.14 0.49
C LEU A 4 16.82 10.12 0.48
N LYS A 5 16.22 9.89 -0.68
CA LYS A 5 14.77 9.72 -0.81
C LYS A 5 14.44 8.22 -0.85
N LEU A 6 13.75 7.72 0.18
CA LEU A 6 13.34 6.32 0.29
C LEU A 6 11.86 6.19 -0.02
N ASP A 7 11.52 5.55 -1.14
CA ASP A 7 10.14 5.22 -1.48
C ASP A 7 9.77 3.84 -0.93
N ILE A 8 8.73 3.77 -0.08
CA ILE A 8 8.25 2.52 0.51
C ILE A 8 6.95 1.99 -0.12
N ARG A 9 6.56 2.53 -1.28
CA ARG A 9 5.45 2.01 -2.06
C ARG A 9 5.77 0.64 -2.65
N ASN A 10 4.72 -0.13 -2.92
CA ASN A 10 4.84 -1.43 -3.56
C ASN A 10 5.10 -1.26 -5.06
N SER A 11 5.66 -2.28 -5.72
CA SER A 11 5.98 -2.28 -7.15
C SER A 11 4.81 -1.84 -8.03
N HIS A 12 3.62 -2.38 -7.77
CA HIS A 12 2.41 -2.02 -8.50
C HIS A 12 2.00 -0.54 -8.36
N GLU A 13 2.43 0.19 -7.32
CA GLU A 13 2.16 1.64 -7.23
C GLU A 13 3.20 2.45 -8.00
N LEU A 14 4.42 1.92 -8.17
CA LEU A 14 5.48 2.54 -8.95
C LEU A 14 5.13 2.51 -10.42
N ASP A 15 4.69 1.37 -10.95
CA ASP A 15 4.36 1.20 -12.38
C ASP A 15 3.32 2.20 -12.91
N CYS A 16 2.56 2.82 -12.00
CA CYS A 16 1.45 3.70 -12.29
C CYS A 16 1.80 5.17 -12.09
N LYS A 17 2.72 5.43 -11.15
CA LYS A 17 3.27 6.75 -10.83
C LYS A 17 4.76 6.59 -10.55
N ARG A 18 5.57 6.65 -11.61
CA ARG A 18 7.04 6.63 -11.52
C ARG A 18 7.56 8.05 -11.39
N PHE A 19 8.58 8.21 -10.56
CA PHE A 19 9.42 9.41 -10.51
C PHE A 19 10.78 9.08 -11.15
N TYR A 20 11.39 10.06 -11.81
CA TYR A 20 12.62 9.86 -12.60
C TYR A 20 13.94 10.03 -11.81
N LYS A 21 13.95 10.64 -10.62
CA LYS A 21 15.23 11.05 -9.98
C LYS A 21 15.38 10.66 -8.50
N ASP A 22 16.47 9.94 -8.24
CA ASP A 22 17.12 9.75 -6.93
C ASP A 22 16.28 9.11 -5.81
N PHE A 23 15.24 8.36 -6.15
CA PHE A 23 14.51 7.52 -5.19
C PHE A 23 15.08 6.10 -5.16
N ILE A 24 15.45 5.65 -3.97
CA ILE A 24 15.61 4.21 -3.71
C ILE A 24 14.25 3.67 -3.33
N ASN A 25 13.75 2.68 -4.06
CA ASN A 25 12.52 1.99 -3.69
C ASN A 25 12.82 0.73 -2.87
N ILE A 26 12.27 0.66 -1.66
CA ILE A 26 12.22 -0.57 -0.86
C ILE A 26 10.80 -0.68 -0.31
N PRO A 27 9.97 -1.60 -0.85
CA PRO A 27 8.58 -1.76 -0.39
C PRO A 27 8.51 -1.95 1.12
N ALA A 28 7.45 -1.41 1.75
CA ALA A 28 7.28 -1.46 3.21
C ALA A 28 7.40 -2.89 3.78
N GLU A 29 6.93 -3.89 3.04
CA GLU A 29 7.00 -5.32 3.37
C GLU A 29 8.45 -5.83 3.48
N ASN A 30 9.35 -5.26 2.69
CA ASN A 30 10.76 -5.67 2.60
C ASN A 30 11.68 -4.86 3.50
N ILE A 31 11.19 -3.79 4.14
CA ILE A 31 12.02 -2.94 5.01
C ILE A 31 12.65 -3.75 6.14
N LYS A 32 11.91 -4.70 6.74
CA LYS A 32 12.39 -5.55 7.83
C LYS A 32 13.68 -6.29 7.49
N TYR A 33 13.80 -6.77 6.25
CA TYR A 33 14.96 -7.54 5.78
C TYR A 33 16.11 -6.66 5.29
N ASN A 34 15.86 -5.36 5.09
CA ASN A 34 16.83 -4.40 4.54
C ASN A 34 17.26 -3.35 5.57
N ILE A 35 16.98 -3.55 6.86
CA ILE A 35 17.31 -2.59 7.93
C ILE A 35 18.81 -2.32 7.98
N ASP A 36 19.64 -3.36 7.92
CA ASP A 36 21.09 -3.20 8.05
C ASP A 36 21.70 -2.51 6.84
N PHE A 37 21.19 -2.81 5.65
CA PHE A 37 21.51 -2.08 4.43
C PHE A 37 21.15 -0.59 4.55
N LEU A 38 19.94 -0.27 5.02
CA LEU A 38 19.49 1.10 5.24
C LEU A 38 20.34 1.84 6.28
N LYS A 39 20.74 1.18 7.37
CA LYS A 39 21.65 1.74 8.37
C LYS A 39 23.03 2.00 7.77
N ASN A 40 23.56 1.10 6.95
CA ASN A 40 24.88 1.27 6.35
C ASN A 40 24.89 2.44 5.35
N ILE A 41 23.87 2.52 4.49
CA ILE A 41 23.69 3.65 3.58
C ILE A 41 23.51 4.95 4.35
N SER A 42 22.79 4.94 5.48
CA SER A 42 22.57 6.15 6.30
C SER A 42 23.86 6.79 6.83
N LYS A 43 25.01 6.11 6.78
CA LYS A 43 26.31 6.71 7.10
C LYS A 43 26.75 7.74 6.06
N ASN A 44 26.38 7.53 4.80
CA ASN A 44 26.78 8.36 3.66
C ASN A 44 25.84 9.55 3.40
N TYR A 45 24.77 9.67 4.19
CA TYR A 45 23.73 10.69 4.04
C TYR A 45 23.47 11.37 5.39
N ASP A 46 23.13 12.66 5.31
CA ASP A 46 22.80 13.46 6.49
C ASP A 46 21.38 13.15 6.97
N LYS A 47 20.49 12.86 6.00
CA LYS A 47 19.05 12.66 6.22
C LYS A 47 18.48 11.64 5.24
N ILE A 48 17.51 10.87 5.69
CA ILE A 48 16.73 9.92 4.88
C ILE A 48 15.25 10.27 5.01
N ASP A 49 14.66 10.76 3.92
CA ASP A 49 13.24 11.07 3.86
C ASP A 49 12.45 9.88 3.33
N ILE A 50 11.49 9.41 4.14
CA ILE A 50 10.63 8.27 3.81
C ILE A 50 9.36 8.78 3.13
N TYR A 51 9.17 8.34 1.89
CA TYR A 51 8.03 8.67 1.05
C TYR A 51 7.09 7.48 0.91
N CYS A 52 5.78 7.73 1.00
CA CYS A 52 4.76 6.78 0.61
C CYS A 52 3.55 7.52 0.03
N LYS A 53 2.48 6.79 -0.33
CA LYS A 53 1.31 7.40 -0.98
C LYS A 53 0.70 8.56 -0.19
N SER A 54 0.43 8.37 1.11
CA SER A 54 -0.32 9.32 1.95
C SER A 54 0.33 9.61 3.32
N GLY A 55 1.55 9.13 3.54
CA GLY A 55 2.28 9.28 4.81
C GLY A 55 2.01 8.22 5.88
N ARG A 56 0.84 7.57 5.85
CA ARG A 56 0.47 6.59 6.90
C ARG A 56 1.48 5.45 7.05
N ARG A 57 1.90 4.84 5.93
CA ARG A 57 2.91 3.77 5.92
C ARG A 57 4.28 4.25 6.41
N ALA A 58 4.66 5.48 6.07
CA ALA A 58 5.96 6.03 6.45
C ALA A 58 6.01 6.23 7.98
N ARG A 59 4.91 6.70 8.57
CA ARG A 59 4.76 6.82 10.02
C ARG A 59 4.88 5.46 10.73
N ILE A 60 4.23 4.43 10.21
CA ILE A 60 4.29 3.07 10.78
C ILE A 60 5.73 2.53 10.73
N ILE A 61 6.40 2.60 9.56
CA ILE A 61 7.78 2.13 9.40
C ILE A 61 8.74 2.91 10.30
N LYS A 62 8.60 4.24 10.36
CA LYS A 62 9.40 5.10 11.24
C LYS A 62 9.24 4.70 12.70
N GLN A 63 8.02 4.42 13.15
CA GLN A 63 7.73 4.04 14.52
C GLN A 63 8.21 2.62 14.86
N LEU A 64 8.12 1.67 13.93
CA LEU A 64 8.49 0.28 14.15
C LEU A 64 10.01 0.06 14.12
N TYR A 65 10.71 0.64 13.13
CA TYR A 65 12.10 0.27 12.84
C TYR A 65 13.11 1.39 13.14
N PHE A 66 12.66 2.65 13.15
CA PHE A 66 13.55 3.81 13.23
C PHE A 66 13.16 4.80 14.32
N LYS A 67 12.45 4.35 15.37
CA LYS A 67 11.86 5.21 16.42
C LYS A 67 12.86 6.21 16.99
N ASN A 68 14.06 5.74 17.33
CA ASN A 68 15.10 6.54 18.00
C ASN A 68 16.12 7.16 17.03
N ASN A 69 15.98 6.94 15.72
CA ASN A 69 16.99 7.36 14.74
C ASN A 69 16.62 8.71 14.11
N THR A 70 17.28 9.79 14.50
CA THR A 70 16.99 11.16 14.04
C THR A 70 17.27 11.38 12.55
N LYS A 71 18.08 10.53 11.91
CA LYS A 71 18.36 10.62 10.47
C LYS A 71 17.18 10.27 9.59
N PHE A 72 16.27 9.41 10.06
CA PHE A 72 15.10 9.00 9.30
C PHE A 72 13.92 9.92 9.61
N SER A 73 13.41 10.62 8.61
CA SER A 73 12.28 11.52 8.72
C SER A 73 11.15 11.10 7.78
N ILE A 74 9.93 11.47 8.14
CA ILE A 74 8.79 11.33 7.25
C ILE A 74 8.81 12.54 6.33
N ALA A 75 8.73 12.31 5.01
CA ALA A 75 8.69 13.41 4.06
C ALA A 75 7.45 14.30 4.30
N GLU A 76 7.62 15.63 4.22
CA GLU A 76 6.51 16.59 4.43
C GLU A 76 5.45 16.48 3.33
N LYS A 77 5.87 16.21 2.09
CA LYS A 77 4.99 15.96 0.94
C LYS A 77 5.02 14.49 0.55
N HIS A 78 3.83 13.92 0.39
CA HIS A 78 3.61 12.53 -0.02
C HIS A 78 2.99 12.45 -1.41
N PHE A 79 3.11 11.29 -2.07
CA PHE A 79 2.74 11.11 -3.48
C PHE A 79 1.28 11.44 -3.85
N SER A 80 0.37 11.53 -2.88
CA SER A 80 -0.99 12.01 -3.10
C SER A 80 -1.09 13.53 -3.32
N HIS A 81 -0.10 14.30 -2.87
CA HIS A 81 -0.10 15.77 -2.87
C HIS A 81 0.89 16.38 -3.88
N PHE A 82 1.58 15.55 -4.67
CA PHE A 82 2.40 16.05 -5.77
C PHE A 82 1.49 16.36 -6.97
N ASN A 83 1.57 17.60 -7.46
CA ASN A 83 0.93 18.03 -8.70
C ASN A 83 1.71 17.51 -9.90
N ASN A 84 1.03 17.35 -11.03
CA ASN A 84 1.45 16.47 -12.13
C ASN A 84 2.64 16.96 -12.96
N ASP A 85 3.12 18.16 -12.71
CA ASP A 85 3.71 18.91 -13.82
C ASP A 85 5.24 18.92 -13.85
N GLU A 86 5.95 18.42 -12.82
CA GLU A 86 7.42 18.51 -12.84
C GLU A 86 8.18 17.21 -12.52
N ASP A 87 7.57 16.21 -11.86
CA ASP A 87 8.35 15.07 -11.35
C ASP A 87 7.72 13.67 -11.53
N ILE A 88 6.47 13.57 -12.03
CA ILE A 88 5.71 12.30 -12.07
C ILE A 88 5.39 11.88 -13.50
N VAL A 89 5.87 10.70 -13.91
CA VAL A 89 5.26 9.98 -15.03
C VAL A 89 4.05 9.22 -14.51
N LYS A 90 2.87 9.71 -14.86
CA LYS A 90 1.62 8.98 -14.69
C LYS A 90 1.41 8.06 -15.89
N ASN A 91 1.18 6.79 -15.62
CA ASN A 91 0.55 5.92 -16.58
C ASN A 91 -0.97 6.06 -16.46
N ASN A 92 -1.67 6.22 -17.58
CA ASN A 92 -3.12 6.40 -17.64
C ASN A 92 -3.93 5.14 -17.32
N TYR A 93 -3.27 4.05 -16.89
CA TYR A 93 -3.92 2.79 -16.58
C TYR A 93 -4.47 2.79 -15.15
N TYR A 94 -5.69 2.26 -14.99
CA TYR A 94 -6.26 1.96 -13.68
C TYR A 94 -5.42 0.89 -12.99
N CYS A 95 -4.51 1.34 -12.13
CA CYS A 95 -3.64 0.45 -11.41
C CYS A 95 -4.26 -0.02 -10.10
N LEU A 96 -4.88 -1.19 -10.18
CA LEU A 96 -5.25 -1.98 -9.04
C LEU A 96 -4.20 -3.08 -8.85
N GLY A 97 -3.77 -3.30 -7.61
CA GLY A 97 -2.93 -4.44 -7.29
C GLY A 97 -3.65 -5.75 -7.62
N LEU A 98 -2.92 -6.77 -8.09
CA LEU A 98 -3.49 -8.05 -8.53
C LEU A 98 -4.45 -8.65 -7.49
N THR A 99 -4.09 -8.59 -6.21
CA THR A 99 -4.91 -9.08 -5.10
C THR A 99 -6.25 -8.35 -4.96
N ARG A 100 -6.27 -7.03 -5.18
CA ARG A 100 -7.52 -6.24 -5.19
C ARG A 100 -8.40 -6.63 -6.38
N SER A 101 -7.81 -6.82 -7.55
CA SER A 101 -8.55 -7.25 -8.76
C SER A 101 -9.20 -8.62 -8.54
N ILE A 102 -8.46 -9.59 -7.97
CA ILE A 102 -9.00 -10.92 -7.65
C ILE A 102 -10.15 -10.82 -6.63
N GLN A 103 -10.02 -9.99 -5.60
CA GLN A 103 -11.09 -9.81 -4.59
C GLN A 103 -12.35 -9.17 -5.17
N ILE A 104 -12.20 -8.18 -6.06
CA ILE A 104 -13.35 -7.58 -6.76
C ILE A 104 -14.04 -8.62 -7.63
N ILE A 105 -13.29 -9.37 -8.44
CA ILE A 105 -13.84 -10.41 -9.32
C ILE A 105 -14.54 -11.49 -8.49
N ALA A 106 -13.91 -11.99 -7.44
CA ALA A 106 -14.49 -13.00 -6.55
C ALA A 106 -15.74 -12.49 -5.84
N GLY A 107 -15.73 -11.25 -5.35
CA GLY A 107 -16.89 -10.63 -4.71
C GLY A 107 -18.07 -10.48 -5.66
N ILE A 108 -17.84 -10.04 -6.91
CA ILE A 108 -18.87 -9.97 -7.95
C ILE A 108 -19.41 -11.36 -8.27
N LEU A 109 -18.52 -12.36 -8.44
CA LEU A 109 -18.91 -13.73 -8.73
C LEU A 109 -19.81 -14.31 -7.64
N ILE A 110 -19.47 -14.11 -6.36
CA ILE A 110 -20.29 -14.59 -5.23
C ILE A 110 -21.68 -13.94 -5.24
N ILE A 111 -21.77 -12.64 -5.54
CA ILE A 111 -23.06 -11.94 -5.63
C ILE A 111 -23.88 -12.41 -6.84
N LEU A 112 -23.21 -12.71 -7.95
CA LEU A 112 -23.87 -13.23 -9.15
C LEU A 112 -24.36 -14.66 -8.95
N ILE A 113 -23.58 -15.52 -8.28
CA ILE A 113 -24.02 -16.85 -7.83
C ILE A 113 -25.22 -16.72 -6.90
N LEU A 114 -25.21 -15.74 -6.00
CA LEU A 114 -26.34 -15.47 -5.11
C LEU A 114 -27.64 -15.20 -5.85
N PHE A 115 -27.58 -14.39 -6.90
CA PHE A 115 -28.72 -14.07 -7.77
C PHE A 115 -29.21 -15.30 -8.54
N LEU A 116 -28.31 -16.20 -8.91
CA LEU A 116 -28.64 -17.49 -9.54
C LEU A 116 -29.18 -18.53 -8.53
N THR A 117 -28.79 -18.45 -7.25
CA THR A 117 -29.24 -19.36 -6.19
C THR A 117 -30.62 -19.05 -5.61
N GLU A 118 -31.52 -18.37 -6.33
CA GLU A 118 -32.95 -18.45 -5.98
C GLU A 118 -33.49 -19.89 -5.96
N ILE A 119 -32.72 -20.85 -6.48
CA ILE A 119 -32.99 -22.29 -6.49
C ILE A 119 -32.40 -23.04 -5.25
N ILE A 120 -31.43 -22.47 -4.52
CA ILE A 120 -30.70 -23.17 -3.44
C ILE A 120 -31.03 -22.56 -2.06
N ASP A 121 -31.43 -23.45 -1.15
CA ASP A 121 -31.84 -23.26 0.25
C ASP A 121 -31.56 -21.88 0.89
N ALA A 122 -32.64 -21.21 1.32
CA ALA A 122 -32.65 -19.82 1.81
C ALA A 122 -31.67 -19.54 2.96
N LYS A 123 -31.27 -20.58 3.71
CA LYS A 123 -30.37 -20.47 4.86
C LYS A 123 -28.97 -19.99 4.50
N PHE A 124 -28.48 -20.31 3.31
CA PHE A 124 -27.11 -19.91 2.90
C PHE A 124 -27.05 -18.53 2.24
N ARG A 125 -28.20 -17.93 1.90
CA ARG A 125 -28.28 -16.64 1.19
C ARG A 125 -27.57 -15.52 1.95
N TYR A 126 -27.80 -15.42 3.26
CA TYR A 126 -27.19 -14.38 4.08
C TYR A 126 -25.67 -14.53 4.19
N LEU A 127 -25.17 -15.77 4.28
CA LEU A 127 -23.74 -16.04 4.38
C LEU A 127 -23.00 -15.53 3.14
N TYR A 128 -23.45 -15.89 1.94
CA TYR A 128 -22.83 -15.42 0.70
C TYR A 128 -22.92 -13.90 0.54
N LEU A 129 -23.98 -13.27 1.03
CA LEU A 129 -24.19 -11.83 0.85
C LEU A 129 -23.20 -11.06 1.72
N VAL A 130 -23.03 -11.50 2.96
CA VAL A 130 -22.01 -10.97 3.87
C VAL A 130 -20.60 -11.20 3.30
N PHE A 131 -20.27 -12.40 2.83
CA PHE A 131 -18.95 -12.69 2.29
C PHE A 131 -18.64 -11.94 0.99
N GLY A 132 -19.59 -11.88 0.05
CA GLY A 132 -19.43 -11.19 -1.24
C GLY A 132 -19.28 -9.68 -1.08
N THR A 133 -20.14 -9.06 -0.25
CA THR A 133 -20.04 -7.63 0.06
C THR A 133 -18.76 -7.29 0.83
N PHE A 134 -18.33 -8.16 1.75
CA PHE A 134 -17.05 -8.00 2.43
C PHE A 134 -15.87 -8.06 1.47
N MET A 135 -15.83 -9.03 0.55
CA MET A 135 -14.77 -9.12 -0.46
C MET A 135 -14.75 -7.91 -1.38
N LEU A 136 -15.91 -7.42 -1.81
CA LEU A 136 -16.02 -6.18 -2.59
C LEU A 136 -15.49 -4.96 -1.81
N TYR A 137 -15.89 -4.82 -0.55
CA TYR A 137 -15.42 -3.75 0.31
C TYR A 137 -13.90 -3.76 0.44
N VAL A 138 -13.31 -4.94 0.70
CA VAL A 138 -11.86 -5.09 0.79
C VAL A 138 -11.19 -4.81 -0.56
N GLY A 139 -11.73 -5.28 -1.68
CA GLY A 139 -11.15 -5.02 -3.00
C GLY A 139 -11.16 -3.52 -3.39
N ILE A 140 -12.28 -2.83 -3.17
CA ILE A 140 -12.46 -1.41 -3.53
C ILE A 140 -11.65 -0.49 -2.60
N SER A 141 -11.81 -0.65 -1.29
CA SER A 141 -11.08 0.19 -0.32
C SER A 141 -9.59 -0.16 -0.29
N GLY A 142 -9.27 -1.44 -0.51
CA GLY A 142 -8.03 -2.13 -0.11
C GLY A 142 -7.48 -1.70 1.22
N ASN A 143 -8.40 -1.51 2.15
CA ASN A 143 -8.12 -1.47 3.57
C ASN A 143 -8.32 -2.90 4.07
N CYS A 144 -7.23 -3.59 4.42
CA CYS A 144 -7.31 -4.92 5.01
C CYS A 144 -7.70 -4.78 6.49
N PHE A 145 -9.00 -4.63 6.76
CA PHE A 145 -9.54 -4.41 8.11
C PHE A 145 -9.01 -5.43 9.12
N ILE A 146 -9.05 -6.72 8.76
CA ILE A 146 -8.59 -7.83 9.61
C ILE A 146 -7.10 -7.70 9.93
N SER A 147 -6.25 -7.44 8.93
CA SER A 147 -4.81 -7.26 9.15
C SER A 147 -4.51 -6.08 10.06
N SER A 148 -5.27 -4.98 9.93
CA SER A 148 -5.10 -3.81 10.80
C SER A 148 -5.53 -4.07 12.26
N TYR A 149 -6.48 -4.98 12.47
CA TYR A 149 -6.94 -5.37 13.80
C TYR A 149 -5.94 -6.32 14.47
N ILE A 150 -5.43 -7.31 13.71
CA ILE A 150 -4.43 -8.28 14.20
C ILE A 150 -3.13 -7.58 14.59
N VAL A 151 -2.64 -6.62 13.81
CA VAL A 151 -1.37 -5.91 14.12
C VAL A 151 -1.50 -4.97 15.35
N LYS A 152 -2.73 -4.67 15.78
CA LYS A 152 -2.99 -3.80 16.93
C LYS A 152 -3.04 -4.57 18.27
N TYR A 153 -3.10 -5.91 18.20
CA TYR A 153 -3.05 -6.84 19.33
C TYR A 153 -1.77 -7.67 19.28
#